data_AF-A0A0P9DBS5-F1
#
_entry.id   AF-A0A0P9DBS5-F1
#
_cell.length_a   1.000
_cell.length_b   1.000
_cell.length_c   1.000
_cell.angle_alpha   90.00
_cell.angle_beta   90.00
_cell.angle_gamma   90.00
#
_symmetry.space_group_name_H-M   'P 1'
#
loop_
_entity.id
_entity.type
_entity.pdbx_description
1 polymer ?
#
loop_
_entity_poly.entity_id
_entity_poly.type
_entity_poly.pdbx_seq_one_letter_code
_entity_poly.pdbx_strand_id
1 'polypeptide(L)'
;LFFVLPTFVASFSERFGATPTIREAIKSVLQLGIFVGYIGGISLLPDVKRLFGYHGAEHKTINAYEAGAPLTVDRVREFTLIHPRCGTSFLLVVLLINFIVSFLLVRDLPLIWRILSHIPLIPLIAAISYELLRLSAANYHRAWVRVLVAPSLAFQKLTTREPDDTMIAVAIAALLPVLASDGVTLGEHDPALAGGLPAESVPLADAQQAFV
;
A
#
# COMPACT_ATOMS: atom_id res chain seq x y z
N LEU A 1 19.71 -5.87 3.35
CA LEU A 1 19.85 -4.42 3.09
C LEU A 1 19.04 -3.58 4.08
N PHE A 2 17.70 -3.60 4.02
CA PHE A 2 16.84 -2.67 4.78
C PHE A 2 16.83 -2.84 6.30
N PHE A 3 17.25 -3.99 6.83
CA PHE A 3 17.25 -4.25 8.27
C PHE A 3 18.66 -4.32 8.87
N VAL A 4 19.49 -5.21 8.34
CA VAL A 4 20.83 -5.48 8.87
C VAL A 4 21.74 -4.25 8.76
N LEU A 5 21.74 -3.56 7.62
CA LEU A 5 22.63 -2.41 7.40
C LEU A 5 22.30 -1.24 8.34
N PRO A 6 21.03 -0.76 8.45
CA PRO A 6 20.67 0.24 9.45
C PRO A 6 21.01 -0.18 10.88
N THR A 7 20.76 -1.45 11.24
CA THR A 7 21.04 -1.95 12.59
C THR A 7 22.54 -1.95 12.90
N PHE A 8 23.36 -2.34 11.93
CA PHE A 8 24.81 -2.32 12.06
C PHE A 8 25.35 -0.91 12.18
N VAL A 9 24.96 0.00 11.28
CA VAL A 9 25.38 1.42 11.29
C VAL A 9 24.93 2.10 12.58
N ALA A 10 23.70 1.86 13.02
CA ALA A 10 23.21 2.37 14.30
C ALA A 10 24.04 1.81 15.47
N SER A 11 24.31 0.51 15.51
CA SER A 11 25.13 -0.07 16.60
C SER A 11 26.56 0.48 16.62
N PHE A 12 27.10 0.89 15.47
CA PHE A 12 28.38 1.59 15.42
C PHE A 12 28.35 2.96 16.13
N SER A 13 27.21 3.66 16.15
CA SER A 13 27.10 4.96 16.85
C SER A 13 27.30 4.85 18.36
N GLU A 14 27.07 3.67 18.95
CA GLU A 14 27.31 3.42 20.38
C GLU A 14 28.79 3.62 20.76
N ARG A 15 29.71 3.34 19.82
CA ARG A 15 31.16 3.57 20.04
C ARG A 15 31.50 5.06 20.21
N PHE A 16 30.62 5.95 19.80
CA PHE A 16 30.75 7.40 19.96
C PHE A 16 29.89 7.94 21.11
N GLY A 17 29.38 7.06 21.99
CA GLY A 17 28.59 7.46 23.16
C GLY A 17 27.10 7.67 22.88
N ALA A 18 26.57 7.20 21.74
CA ALA A 18 25.14 7.29 21.46
C ALA A 18 24.33 6.47 22.49
N THR A 19 23.27 7.07 23.03
CA THR A 19 22.32 6.37 23.90
C THR A 19 21.48 5.36 23.09
N PRO A 20 20.88 4.35 23.74
CA PRO A 20 19.99 3.40 23.05
C PRO A 20 18.84 4.09 22.30
N THR A 21 18.33 5.22 22.82
CA THR A 21 17.31 6.06 22.16
C THR A 21 17.83 6.66 20.86
N ILE A 22 19.00 7.30 20.89
CA ILE A 22 19.63 7.91 19.70
C ILE A 22 19.91 6.83 18.66
N ARG A 23 20.37 5.66 19.10
CA ARG A 23 20.65 4.51 18.24
C ARG A 23 19.41 4.00 17.50
N GLU A 24 18.28 3.82 18.17
CA GLU A 24 17.03 3.42 17.48
C GLU A 24 16.52 4.51 16.55
N ALA A 25 16.66 5.78 16.93
CA ALA A 25 16.32 6.89 16.04
C ALA A 25 17.16 6.86 14.75
N ILE A 26 18.48 6.70 14.87
CA ILE A 26 19.39 6.53 13.72
C ILE A 26 18.98 5.32 12.87
N LYS A 27 18.73 4.17 13.50
CA LYS A 27 18.30 2.94 12.80
C LYS A 27 17.06 3.22 11.96
N SER A 28 16.02 3.80 12.55
CA SER A 28 14.73 4.03 11.88
C SER A 28 14.82 5.07 10.79
N VAL A 29 15.55 6.17 11.01
CA VAL A 29 15.79 7.19 9.98
C VAL A 29 16.57 6.61 8.80
N LEU A 30 17.63 5.83 9.07
CA LEU A 30 18.38 5.15 8.01
C LEU A 30 17.53 4.13 7.27
N GLN A 31 16.73 3.32 7.98
CA GLN A 31 15.87 2.34 7.36
C GLN A 31 14.82 2.98 6.45
N LEU A 32 14.16 4.06 6.92
CA LEU A 32 13.21 4.83 6.11
C LEU A 32 13.91 5.49 4.92
N GLY A 33 15.08 6.11 5.13
CA GLY A 33 15.85 6.76 4.08
C GLY A 33 16.31 5.80 2.99
N ILE A 34 16.83 4.62 3.37
CA ILE A 34 17.22 3.57 2.44
C ILE A 34 16.00 3.02 1.70
N PHE A 35 14.87 2.83 2.39
CA PHE A 35 13.64 2.34 1.77
C PHE A 35 13.11 3.33 0.72
N VAL A 36 12.92 4.60 1.09
CA VAL A 36 12.45 5.66 0.18
C VAL A 36 13.46 5.86 -0.95
N GLY A 37 14.75 5.92 -0.64
CA GLY A 37 15.82 6.08 -1.63
C GLY A 37 15.90 4.90 -2.61
N TYR A 38 15.71 3.68 -2.13
CA TYR A 38 15.66 2.48 -2.98
C TYR A 38 14.46 2.52 -3.93
N ILE A 39 13.24 2.74 -3.42
CA ILE A 39 12.04 2.83 -4.26
C ILE A 39 12.17 3.98 -5.26
N GLY A 40 12.67 5.14 -4.83
CA GLY A 40 12.96 6.26 -5.70
C GLY A 40 13.98 5.93 -6.80
N GLY A 41 15.07 5.24 -6.45
CA GLY A 41 16.09 4.81 -7.40
C GLY A 41 15.55 3.83 -8.44
N ILE A 42 14.86 2.77 -8.02
CA ILE A 42 14.28 1.80 -8.96
C ILE A 42 13.16 2.41 -9.79
N SER A 43 12.46 3.44 -9.28
CA SER A 43 11.42 4.15 -10.04
C SER A 43 11.94 4.85 -11.30
N LEU A 44 13.26 4.96 -11.47
CA LEU A 44 13.88 5.52 -12.66
C LEU A 44 14.00 4.49 -13.79
N LEU A 45 13.98 3.19 -13.47
CA LEU A 45 14.10 2.09 -14.42
C LEU A 45 12.83 2.01 -15.30
N PRO A 46 12.96 1.88 -16.64
CA PRO A 46 11.82 1.87 -17.56
C PRO A 46 10.74 0.83 -17.20
N ASP A 47 11.14 -0.40 -16.88
CA ASP A 47 10.21 -1.48 -16.55
C ASP A 47 9.45 -1.19 -15.25
N VAL A 48 10.12 -0.59 -14.27
CA VAL A 48 9.50 -0.22 -12.99
C VAL A 48 8.56 0.99 -13.17
N LYS A 49 8.90 1.95 -14.03
CA LYS A 49 7.98 3.04 -14.40
C LYS A 49 6.70 2.49 -15.01
N ARG A 50 6.83 1.50 -15.91
CA ARG A 50 5.69 0.82 -16.52
C ARG A 50 4.84 0.09 -15.48
N LEU A 51 5.48 -0.63 -14.55
CA LEU A 51 4.80 -1.28 -13.43
C LEU A 51 4.02 -0.27 -12.56
N PHE A 52 4.62 0.87 -12.25
CA PHE A 52 3.95 1.93 -11.49
C PHE A 52 2.81 2.60 -12.28
N GLY A 53 2.86 2.57 -13.62
CA GLY A 53 1.73 2.93 -14.48
C GLY A 53 0.55 1.98 -14.30
N TYR A 54 0.77 0.65 -14.37
CA TYR A 54 -0.29 -0.32 -14.10
C TYR A 54 -0.89 -0.19 -12.69
N HIS A 55 -0.07 0.09 -11.69
CA HIS A 55 -0.55 0.37 -10.34
C HIS A 55 -1.40 1.66 -10.28
N GLY A 56 -1.01 2.70 -11.04
CA GLY A 56 -1.84 3.90 -11.23
C GLY A 56 -3.17 3.60 -11.90
N ALA A 57 -3.19 2.72 -12.91
CA ALA A 57 -4.42 2.26 -13.58
C ALA A 57 -5.37 1.52 -12.63
N GLU A 58 -4.84 0.64 -11.78
CA GLU A 58 -5.62 -0.02 -10.73
C GLU A 58 -6.30 1.01 -9.82
N HIS A 59 -5.54 1.96 -9.28
CA HIS A 59 -6.09 3.01 -8.40
C HIS A 59 -7.20 3.82 -9.06
N LYS A 60 -6.98 4.26 -10.31
CA LYS A 60 -8.00 5.01 -11.04
C LYS A 60 -9.26 4.17 -11.27
N THR A 61 -9.09 2.90 -11.65
CA THR A 61 -10.21 1.99 -11.94
C THR A 61 -11.04 1.71 -10.69
N ILE A 62 -10.39 1.43 -9.56
CA ILE A 62 -11.05 1.23 -8.27
C ILE A 62 -11.75 2.50 -7.79
N ASN A 63 -11.09 3.67 -7.90
CA ASN A 63 -11.71 4.95 -7.56
C ASN A 63 -12.94 5.25 -8.43
N ALA A 64 -12.91 4.92 -9.72
CA ALA A 64 -14.04 5.06 -10.63
C ALA A 64 -15.20 4.14 -10.23
N TYR A 65 -14.89 2.88 -9.94
CA TYR A 65 -15.86 1.90 -9.45
C TYR A 65 -16.53 2.36 -8.14
N GLU A 66 -15.75 2.80 -7.15
CA GLU A 66 -16.28 3.29 -5.87
C GLU A 66 -17.13 4.54 -5.99
N ALA A 67 -16.86 5.38 -6.99
CA ALA A 67 -17.66 6.55 -7.31
C ALA A 67 -18.92 6.20 -8.13
N GLY A 68 -19.13 4.94 -8.50
CA GLY A 68 -20.22 4.51 -9.37
C GLY A 68 -20.13 5.02 -10.80
N ALA A 69 -18.94 5.40 -11.27
CA ALA A 69 -18.73 5.88 -12.63
C ALA A 69 -18.67 4.71 -13.62
N PRO A 70 -19.02 4.94 -14.91
CA PRO A 70 -18.87 3.93 -15.94
C PRO A 70 -17.43 3.43 -16.05
N LEU A 71 -17.24 2.12 -16.13
CA LEU A 71 -15.93 1.48 -16.27
C LEU A 71 -15.49 1.47 -17.74
N THR A 72 -15.23 2.66 -18.26
CA THR A 72 -14.65 2.91 -19.59
C THR A 72 -13.34 3.68 -19.45
N VAL A 73 -12.45 3.53 -20.43
CA VAL A 73 -11.10 4.15 -20.39
C VAL A 73 -11.19 5.66 -20.18
N ASP A 74 -12.08 6.35 -20.91
CA ASP A 74 -12.21 7.80 -20.83
C ASP A 74 -12.68 8.28 -19.46
N ARG A 75 -13.66 7.58 -18.85
CA ARG A 75 -14.15 7.94 -17.51
C ARG A 75 -13.12 7.63 -16.43
N VAL A 76 -12.49 6.45 -16.49
CA VAL A 76 -11.47 6.05 -15.51
C VAL A 76 -10.26 6.97 -15.53
N ARG A 77 -9.87 7.50 -16.70
CA ARG A 77 -8.74 8.44 -16.86
C ARG A 77 -8.85 9.67 -15.94
N GLU A 78 -10.06 10.13 -15.63
CA GLU A 78 -10.29 11.34 -14.82
C GLU A 78 -10.05 11.13 -13.31
N PHE A 79 -9.96 9.89 -12.84
CA PHE A 79 -9.83 9.60 -11.41
C PHE A 79 -8.41 9.78 -10.89
N THR A 80 -8.28 9.87 -9.56
CA THR A 80 -7.01 10.12 -8.88
C THR A 80 -6.13 8.87 -8.82
N LEU A 81 -4.80 9.09 -8.81
CA LEU A 81 -3.79 8.05 -8.56
C LEU A 81 -3.66 7.66 -7.09
N ILE A 82 -4.39 8.31 -6.18
CA ILE A 82 -4.29 8.09 -4.74
C ILE A 82 -5.52 7.32 -4.28
N HIS A 83 -5.30 6.24 -3.52
CA HIS A 83 -6.38 5.44 -2.97
C HIS A 83 -6.10 5.09 -1.50
N PRO A 84 -7.00 5.38 -0.56
CA PRO A 84 -6.74 5.20 0.88
C PRO A 84 -6.53 3.74 1.31
N ARG A 85 -6.89 2.76 0.46
CA ARG A 85 -6.78 1.32 0.78
C ARG A 85 -5.63 0.62 0.07
N CYS A 86 -4.67 1.37 -0.49
CA CYS A 86 -3.52 0.79 -1.21
C CYS A 86 -2.56 0.04 -0.28
N GLY A 87 -2.14 -1.16 -0.71
CA GLY A 87 -1.13 -1.97 -0.02
C GLY A 87 0.27 -1.35 0.03
N THR A 88 0.60 -0.35 -0.79
CA THR A 88 1.91 0.34 -0.65
C THR A 88 1.98 1.19 0.62
N SER A 89 0.84 1.70 1.09
CA SER A 89 0.73 2.35 2.40
C SER A 89 0.97 1.37 3.55
N PHE A 90 0.69 0.07 3.37
CA PHE A 90 0.99 -0.97 4.36
C PHE A 90 2.48 -1.04 4.69
N LEU A 91 3.37 -0.95 3.69
CA LEU A 91 4.82 -1.02 3.94
C LEU A 91 5.31 0.14 4.81
N LEU A 92 4.79 1.35 4.58
CA LEU A 92 5.15 2.50 5.41
C LEU A 92 4.63 2.36 6.84
N VAL A 93 3.39 1.86 7.00
CA VAL A 93 2.81 1.56 8.32
C VAL A 93 3.65 0.50 9.03
N VAL A 94 4.05 -0.58 8.35
CA VAL A 94 4.93 -1.62 8.92
C VAL A 94 6.25 -1.04 9.41
N LEU A 95 6.88 -0.15 8.65
CA LEU A 95 8.13 0.51 9.09
C LEU A 95 7.93 1.38 10.33
N LEU A 96 6.82 2.11 10.40
CA LEU A 96 6.48 2.94 11.55
C LEU A 96 6.17 2.11 12.80
N ILE A 97 5.34 1.07 12.66
CA ILE A 97 5.03 0.14 13.76
C ILE A 97 6.28 -0.61 14.20
N ASN A 98 7.13 -1.03 13.26
CA ASN A 98 8.42 -1.63 13.57
C ASN A 98 9.31 -0.70 14.40
N PHE A 99 9.34 0.60 14.10
CA PHE A 99 10.05 1.56 14.94
C PHE A 99 9.49 1.60 16.35
N ILE A 100 8.17 1.74 16.52
CA ILE A 100 7.51 1.82 17.83
C ILE A 100 7.79 0.55 18.64
N VAL A 101 7.56 -0.62 18.05
CA VAL A 101 7.77 -1.94 18.68
C VAL A 101 9.25 -2.15 19.01
N SER A 102 10.16 -1.82 18.09
CA SER A 102 11.60 -1.91 18.33
C SER A 102 12.03 -0.99 19.49
N PHE A 103 11.50 0.23 19.52
CA PHE A 103 11.81 1.22 20.54
C PHE A 103 11.37 0.77 21.94
N LEU A 104 10.19 0.16 22.03
CA LEU A 104 9.59 -0.26 23.30
C LEU A 104 10.12 -1.61 23.81
N LEU A 105 10.34 -2.61 22.93
CA LEU A 105 10.64 -3.99 23.34
C LEU A 105 12.08 -4.42 23.08
N VAL A 106 12.76 -3.81 22.10
CA VAL A 106 14.01 -4.36 21.53
C VAL A 106 15.20 -3.46 21.78
N ARG A 107 14.98 -2.19 22.12
CA ARG A 107 16.03 -1.18 22.29
C ARG A 107 17.11 -1.61 23.28
N ASP A 108 16.77 -2.18 24.42
CA ASP A 108 17.79 -2.40 25.46
C ASP A 108 18.45 -3.80 25.35
N LEU A 109 18.16 -4.56 24.29
CA LEU A 109 18.72 -5.89 24.06
C LEU A 109 20.12 -5.86 23.41
N PRO A 110 20.97 -6.88 23.63
CA PRO A 110 22.21 -7.07 22.87
C PRO A 110 21.94 -7.32 21.37
N LEU A 111 22.91 -6.99 20.51
CA LEU A 111 22.76 -7.04 19.05
C LEU A 111 22.17 -8.35 18.50
N ILE A 112 22.64 -9.50 18.98
CA ILE A 112 22.16 -10.81 18.51
C ILE A 112 20.68 -11.02 18.86
N TRP A 113 20.28 -10.67 20.09
CA TRP A 113 18.90 -10.77 20.54
C TRP A 113 17.99 -9.77 19.82
N ARG A 114 18.52 -8.59 19.44
CA ARG A 114 17.81 -7.62 18.59
C ARG A 114 17.53 -8.16 17.20
N ILE A 115 18.44 -8.92 16.63
CA ILE A 115 18.24 -9.55 15.33
C ILE A 115 17.24 -10.71 15.46
N LEU A 116 17.42 -11.59 16.44
CA LEU A 116 16.56 -12.76 16.64
C LEU A 116 15.12 -12.40 17.00
N SER A 117 14.90 -11.30 17.74
CA SER A 117 13.56 -10.83 18.09
C SER A 117 12.69 -10.50 16.88
N HIS A 118 13.29 -10.24 15.70
CA HIS A 118 12.51 -9.93 14.50
C HIS A 118 11.73 -11.14 13.97
N ILE A 119 12.16 -12.37 14.24
CA ILE A 119 11.47 -13.57 13.78
C ILE A 119 10.02 -13.60 14.29
N PRO A 120 9.75 -13.51 15.62
CA PRO A 120 8.38 -13.42 16.12
C PRO A 120 7.74 -12.03 15.92
N LEU A 121 8.53 -10.96 15.84
CA LEU A 121 7.96 -9.62 15.67
C LEU A 121 7.45 -9.34 14.25
N ILE A 122 7.98 -9.97 13.20
CA ILE A 122 7.48 -9.80 11.83
C ILE A 122 5.97 -10.10 11.71
N PRO A 123 5.47 -11.28 12.09
CA PRO A 123 4.04 -11.57 12.00
C PRO A 123 3.20 -10.66 12.91
N LEU A 124 3.71 -10.32 14.10
CA LEU A 124 3.03 -9.41 15.03
C LEU A 124 2.87 -8.00 14.44
N ILE A 125 3.97 -7.42 13.92
CA ILE A 125 4.00 -6.10 13.30
C ILE A 125 3.10 -6.08 12.07
N ALA A 126 3.13 -7.14 11.25
CA ALA A 126 2.27 -7.25 10.07
C ALA A 126 0.78 -7.25 10.46
N ALA A 127 0.40 -8.03 11.49
CA ALA A 127 -0.98 -8.08 11.97
C ALA A 127 -1.46 -6.72 12.51
N ILE A 128 -0.65 -6.06 13.35
CA ILE A 128 -0.97 -4.72 13.89
C ILE A 128 -1.10 -3.70 12.76
N SER A 129 -0.18 -3.75 11.78
CA SER A 129 -0.17 -2.83 10.65
C SER A 129 -1.39 -3.02 9.74
N TYR A 130 -1.85 -4.27 9.56
CA TYR A 130 -3.04 -4.59 8.79
C TYR A 130 -4.30 -4.02 9.45
N GLU A 131 -4.47 -4.26 10.75
CA GLU A 131 -5.62 -3.73 11.49
C GLU A 131 -5.61 -2.20 11.51
N LEU A 132 -4.44 -1.57 11.71
CA LEU A 132 -4.35 -0.11 11.67
C LEU A 132 -4.71 0.46 10.30
N LEU A 133 -4.28 -0.18 9.21
CA LEU A 133 -4.62 0.23 7.86
C LEU A 133 -6.12 0.07 7.60
N ARG A 134 -6.72 -1.07 7.98
CA ARG A 134 -8.15 -1.34 7.86
C ARG A 134 -8.97 -0.32 8.66
N LEU A 135 -8.59 -0.03 9.90
CA LEU A 135 -9.23 0.97 10.74
C LEU A 135 -9.11 2.38 10.16
N SER A 136 -7.94 2.72 9.61
CA SER A 136 -7.71 4.03 8.98
C SER A 136 -8.58 4.21 7.74
N ALA A 137 -8.70 3.17 6.90
CA ALA A 137 -9.58 3.18 5.74
C ALA A 137 -11.06 3.33 6.13
N ALA A 138 -11.54 2.56 7.10
CA ALA A 138 -12.93 2.63 7.58
C ALA A 138 -13.29 4.00 8.17
N ASN A 139 -12.31 4.72 8.73
CA ASN A 139 -12.52 6.02 9.37
C ASN A 139 -12.04 7.21 8.51
N TYR A 140 -11.76 7.01 7.23
CA TYR A 140 -11.17 8.03 6.35
C TYR A 140 -12.04 9.29 6.16
N HIS A 141 -13.35 9.18 6.40
CA HIS A 141 -14.28 10.31 6.41
C HIS A 141 -13.92 11.39 7.47
N ARG A 142 -13.19 11.02 8.54
CA ARG A 142 -12.81 11.92 9.64
C ARG A 142 -11.56 12.73 9.29
N ALA A 143 -11.62 14.04 9.49
CA ALA A 143 -10.52 14.95 9.13
C ALA A 143 -9.18 14.60 9.78
N TRP A 144 -9.17 14.21 11.06
CA TRP A 144 -7.95 13.84 11.78
C TRP A 144 -7.31 12.55 11.23
N VAL A 145 -8.12 11.59 10.76
CA VAL A 145 -7.63 10.35 10.13
C VAL A 145 -6.95 10.70 8.80
N ARG A 146 -7.51 11.60 8.00
CA ARG A 146 -6.90 12.04 6.75
C ARG A 146 -5.52 12.66 6.97
N VAL A 147 -5.36 13.47 8.02
CA VAL A 147 -4.06 14.07 8.39
C VAL A 147 -3.08 12.98 8.82
N LEU A 148 -3.52 12.02 9.64
CA LEU A 148 -2.67 10.92 10.10
C LEU A 148 -2.18 10.03 8.96
N VAL A 149 -3.04 9.75 7.98
CA VAL A 149 -2.76 8.85 6.85
C VAL A 149 -2.07 9.59 5.69
N ALA A 150 -2.13 10.93 5.65
CA ALA A 150 -1.52 11.76 4.61
C ALA A 150 -0.07 11.39 4.23
N PRO A 151 0.88 11.17 5.16
CA PRO A 151 2.23 10.74 4.79
C PRO A 151 2.25 9.39 4.05
N SER A 152 1.36 8.46 4.42
CA SER A 152 1.24 7.17 3.72
C SER A 152 0.59 7.29 2.34
N LEU A 153 -0.29 8.28 2.13
CA LEU A 153 -0.84 8.60 0.81
C LEU A 153 0.19 9.30 -0.07
N ALA A 154 0.99 10.21 0.52
CA ALA A 154 2.07 10.87 -0.19
C ALA A 154 3.10 9.86 -0.71
N PHE A 155 3.34 8.78 0.03
CA PHE A 155 4.22 7.70 -0.40
C PHE A 155 3.72 7.00 -1.68
N GLN A 156 2.41 6.91 -1.91
CA GLN A 156 1.86 6.29 -3.12
C GLN A 156 2.36 6.98 -4.38
N LYS A 157 2.59 8.30 -4.35
CA LYS A 157 3.16 9.07 -5.47
C LYS A 157 4.54 8.58 -5.91
N LEU A 158 5.25 7.86 -5.04
CA LEU A 158 6.54 7.25 -5.38
C LEU A 158 6.37 5.94 -6.17
N THR A 159 5.24 5.25 -5.98
CA THR A 159 4.94 3.91 -6.52
C THR A 159 3.84 3.89 -7.57
N THR A 160 3.30 5.04 -7.95
CA THR A 160 2.27 5.20 -9.00
C THR A 160 2.77 6.15 -10.08
N ARG A 161 2.35 5.92 -11.32
CA ARG A 161 2.54 6.83 -12.45
C ARG A 161 1.23 6.98 -13.22
N GLU A 162 1.13 8.04 -14.01
CA GLU A 162 -0.01 8.22 -14.89
C GLU A 162 -0.02 7.07 -15.92
N PRO A 163 -1.09 6.26 -15.97
CA PRO A 163 -1.19 5.16 -16.91
C PRO A 163 -1.53 5.66 -18.31
N ASP A 164 -1.16 4.87 -19.31
CA ASP A 164 -1.75 5.00 -20.64
C ASP A 164 -3.09 4.25 -20.74
N ASP A 165 -3.81 4.48 -21.83
CA ASP A 165 -5.13 3.90 -22.07
C ASP A 165 -5.13 2.37 -22.08
N THR A 166 -4.02 1.74 -22.52
CA THR A 166 -3.91 0.29 -22.54
C THR A 166 -3.76 -0.28 -21.14
N MET A 167 -3.06 0.42 -20.24
CA MET A 167 -2.96 0.05 -18.83
C MET A 167 -4.30 0.18 -18.12
N ILE A 168 -5.06 1.25 -18.41
CA ILE A 168 -6.41 1.44 -17.89
C ILE A 168 -7.33 0.31 -18.37
N ALA A 169 -7.28 -0.03 -19.66
CA ALA A 169 -8.06 -1.12 -20.23
C ALA A 169 -7.76 -2.47 -19.54
N VAL A 170 -6.48 -2.76 -19.28
CA VAL A 170 -6.06 -3.95 -18.53
C VAL A 170 -6.61 -3.95 -17.10
N ALA A 171 -6.57 -2.81 -16.41
CA ALA A 171 -7.09 -2.71 -15.04
C ALA A 171 -8.62 -2.92 -14.99
N ILE A 172 -9.37 -2.35 -15.95
CA ILE A 172 -10.82 -2.60 -16.09
C ILE A 172 -11.07 -4.08 -16.36
N ALA A 173 -10.39 -4.66 -17.36
CA ALA A 173 -10.55 -6.06 -17.73
C ALA A 173 -10.20 -7.03 -16.59
N ALA A 174 -9.26 -6.67 -15.72
CA ALA A 174 -8.92 -7.45 -14.53
C ALA A 174 -9.96 -7.29 -13.40
N LEU A 175 -10.59 -6.11 -13.26
CA LEU A 175 -11.56 -5.84 -12.22
C LEU A 175 -12.93 -6.49 -12.48
N LEU A 176 -13.40 -6.47 -13.73
CA LEU A 176 -14.75 -6.94 -14.09
C LEU A 176 -15.03 -8.40 -13.65
N PRO A 177 -14.14 -9.39 -13.87
CA PRO A 177 -14.33 -10.76 -13.38
C PRO A 177 -14.41 -10.88 -11.86
N VAL A 178 -13.65 -10.05 -11.13
CA VAL A 178 -13.65 -10.04 -9.66
C VAL A 178 -15.00 -9.54 -9.13
N LEU A 179 -15.51 -8.47 -9.71
CA LEU A 179 -16.83 -7.94 -9.36
C LEU A 179 -17.94 -8.97 -9.64
N ALA A 180 -17.87 -9.65 -10.79
CA ALA A 180 -18.82 -10.69 -11.13
C ALA A 180 -18.73 -11.90 -10.18
N SER A 181 -17.53 -12.33 -9.79
CA SER A 181 -17.37 -13.42 -8.82
C SER A 181 -17.88 -13.05 -7.43
N ASP A 182 -17.83 -11.77 -7.07
CA ASP A 182 -18.36 -11.24 -5.81
C ASP A 182 -19.89 -11.03 -5.85
N GLY A 183 -20.55 -11.38 -6.96
CA GLY A 183 -22.00 -11.23 -7.14
C GLY A 183 -22.44 -9.78 -7.33
N VAL A 184 -21.51 -8.86 -7.63
CA VAL A 184 -21.84 -7.45 -7.88
C VAL A 184 -22.45 -7.31 -9.27
N THR A 185 -23.62 -6.68 -9.35
CA THR A 185 -24.22 -6.30 -10.63
C THR A 185 -23.35 -5.26 -11.33
N LEU A 186 -22.78 -5.62 -12.47
CA LEU A 186 -21.93 -4.72 -13.25
C LEU A 186 -22.77 -3.55 -13.77
N GLY A 187 -22.32 -2.33 -13.44
CA GLY A 187 -22.85 -1.10 -14.03
C GLY A 187 -22.41 -0.94 -15.48
N GLU A 188 -22.55 0.28 -16.02
CA GLU A 188 -22.06 0.60 -17.36
C GLU A 188 -20.55 0.36 -17.44
N HIS A 189 -20.13 -0.44 -18.41
CA HIS A 189 -18.73 -0.81 -18.65
C HIS A 189 -18.49 -1.02 -20.14
N ASP A 190 -17.23 -0.96 -20.56
CA ASP A 190 -16.87 -1.29 -21.94
C ASP A 190 -17.00 -2.81 -22.19
N PRO A 191 -17.96 -3.27 -23.03
CA PRO A 191 -18.16 -4.70 -23.27
C PRO A 191 -16.96 -5.35 -23.98
N ALA A 192 -16.12 -4.58 -24.69
CA ALA A 192 -14.91 -5.13 -25.30
C ALA A 192 -13.86 -5.55 -24.27
N LEU A 193 -13.93 -5.00 -23.06
CA LEU A 193 -13.02 -5.30 -21.94
C LEU A 193 -13.56 -6.38 -21.00
N ALA A 194 -14.81 -6.81 -21.19
CA ALA A 194 -15.47 -7.86 -20.41
C ALA A 194 -15.12 -9.30 -20.85
N GLY A 195 -14.02 -9.47 -21.61
CA GLY A 195 -13.58 -10.77 -22.11
C GLY A 195 -13.38 -11.77 -20.98
N GLY A 196 -14.22 -12.81 -20.92
CA GLY A 196 -14.21 -13.84 -19.86
C GLY A 196 -15.44 -13.82 -18.95
N LEU A 197 -16.31 -12.81 -19.05
CA LEU A 197 -17.63 -12.80 -18.42
C LEU A 197 -18.67 -13.50 -19.32
N PRO A 198 -19.63 -14.26 -18.75
CA PRO A 198 -20.74 -14.80 -19.52
C PRO A 198 -21.56 -13.66 -20.16
N ALA A 199 -22.03 -13.87 -21.39
CA ALA A 199 -22.70 -12.85 -22.21
C ALA A 199 -24.01 -12.29 -21.62
N GLU A 200 -24.53 -12.89 -20.56
CA GLU A 200 -25.70 -12.44 -19.81
C GLU A 200 -25.30 -12.17 -18.36
N SER A 201 -25.37 -10.90 -17.96
CA SER A 201 -25.38 -10.52 -16.55
C SER A 201 -26.66 -11.07 -15.91
N VAL A 202 -26.55 -12.22 -15.24
CA VAL A 202 -27.65 -12.74 -14.42
C VAL A 202 -27.93 -11.73 -13.30
N PRO A 203 -29.13 -11.17 -13.20
CA PRO A 203 -29.50 -10.34 -12.06
C PRO A 203 -29.62 -11.27 -10.85
N LEU A 204 -28.63 -11.23 -9.95
CA LEU A 204 -28.79 -11.84 -8.63
C LEU A 204 -29.60 -10.87 -7.77
N ALA A 205 -30.93 -11.05 -7.82
CA ALA A 205 -31.74 -10.72 -6.66
C ALA A 205 -31.16 -11.48 -5.45
N ASP A 206 -31.02 -10.76 -4.33
CA ASP A 206 -30.69 -11.29 -2.99
C ASP A 206 -29.22 -11.42 -2.55
N ALA A 207 -28.35 -10.45 -2.90
CA ALA A 207 -27.03 -10.30 -2.26
C ALA A 207 -26.88 -9.03 -1.39
N GLN A 208 -27.98 -8.45 -0.91
CA GLN A 208 -27.94 -7.45 0.18
C GLN A 208 -27.64 -8.15 1.52
N GLN A 209 -26.39 -8.56 1.77
CA GLN A 209 -25.82 -8.83 3.10
C GLN A 209 -24.39 -9.40 2.99
N ALA A 210 -23.43 -8.58 2.56
CA ALA A 210 -22.03 -8.79 2.92
C ALA A 210 -21.38 -7.41 2.98
N PHE A 211 -20.58 -7.15 4.00
CA PHE A 211 -19.99 -5.85 4.36
C PHE A 211 -20.87 -4.92 5.23
N VAL A 212 -21.28 -5.46 6.38
CA VAL A 212 -21.23 -4.74 7.66
C VAL A 212 -19.94 -5.12 8.36
#